data_AF-A0A6G1G6U2-F1
#
_entry.id   AF-A0A6G1G6U2-F1
#
_cell.length_a   1.000
_cell.length_b   1.000
_cell.length_c   1.000
_cell.angle_alpha   90.00
_cell.angle_beta   90.00
_cell.angle_gamma   90.00
#
_symmetry.space_group_name_H-M   'P 1'
#
loop_
_entity.id
_entity.type
_entity.pdbx_description
1 polymer ?
#
loop_
_entity_poly.entity_id
_entity_poly.type
_entity_poly.pdbx_seq_one_letter_code
_entity_poly.pdbx_strand_id
1 'polypeptide(L)'
;TMSSRETADLDGYIKKCHPFSALDTKRPIFGLGPEHQPQLQRSTGNRILLFPGCFYPPHPEHETFLYHTYKSLQRIHVIAAIVLPLYDEEIKSKSCVTGAMNLPLTKEQRVRLWRGDGPPKEWYWIYDRSIQEWDSFRCRLAESITQDGFDVKFTVLYGLMDACPPWKVWDCDEIAVSNTCGPTDFSIYHTRSYLSGRKTWGSSHCGAQQRTEFTSWIIRSINVLRGKSTAG
;
A
#
# COMPACT_ATOMS: atom_id res chain seq x y z
N THR A 1 -22.93 -4.03 32.52
CA THR A 1 -22.08 -2.99 31.90
C THR A 1 -20.91 -3.68 31.24
N MET A 2 -20.96 -3.90 29.91
CA MET A 2 -19.81 -4.45 29.19
C MET A 2 -18.78 -3.34 29.06
N SER A 3 -17.58 -3.55 29.61
CA SER A 3 -16.43 -2.69 29.34
C SER A 3 -16.17 -2.72 27.84
N SER A 4 -16.49 -1.63 27.14
CA SER A 4 -16.16 -1.49 25.73
C SER A 4 -14.65 -1.32 25.61
N ARG A 5 -13.97 -2.22 24.87
CA ARG A 5 -12.52 -2.09 24.63
C ARG A 5 -12.22 -0.75 23.96
N GLU A 6 -11.23 -0.03 24.48
CA GLU A 6 -10.77 1.26 23.94
C GLU A 6 -9.96 1.10 22.64
N THR A 7 -9.33 -0.05 22.46
CA THR A 7 -8.54 -0.41 21.28
C THR A 7 -8.95 -1.75 20.69
N ALA A 8 -8.59 -1.99 19.43
CA ALA A 8 -8.77 -3.28 18.76
C ALA A 8 -7.72 -3.54 17.66
N ASP A 9 -7.34 -4.80 17.46
CA ASP A 9 -6.37 -5.19 16.44
C ASP A 9 -6.95 -5.09 15.02
N LEU A 10 -6.28 -4.37 14.13
CA LEU A 10 -6.67 -4.29 12.71
C LEU A 10 -6.60 -5.67 12.01
N ASP A 11 -5.70 -6.55 12.46
CA ASP A 11 -5.50 -7.91 11.95
C ASP A 11 -6.80 -8.72 11.93
N GLY A 12 -7.57 -8.67 13.02
CA GLY A 12 -8.83 -9.39 13.17
C GLY A 12 -9.89 -8.93 12.17
N TYR A 13 -10.00 -7.62 11.94
CA TYR A 13 -10.93 -7.07 10.96
C TYR A 13 -10.55 -7.43 9.52
N ILE A 14 -9.27 -7.35 9.17
CA ILE A 14 -8.80 -7.78 7.84
C ILE A 14 -9.11 -9.26 7.63
N LYS A 15 -8.85 -10.12 8.61
CA LYS A 15 -9.15 -11.56 8.54
C LYS A 15 -10.64 -11.88 8.40
N LYS A 16 -11.52 -11.10 9.02
CA LYS A 16 -12.97 -11.24 8.89
C LYS A 16 -13.48 -10.86 7.50
N CYS A 17 -12.87 -9.83 6.89
CA CYS A 17 -13.33 -9.26 5.62
C CYS A 17 -12.62 -9.87 4.40
N HIS A 18 -11.46 -10.50 4.59
CA HIS A 18 -10.68 -11.09 3.52
C HIS A 18 -10.82 -12.62 3.49
N PRO A 19 -11.06 -13.25 2.32
CA PRO A 19 -11.24 -14.70 2.21
C PRO A 19 -9.89 -15.42 2.28
N PHE A 20 -9.32 -15.51 3.48
CA PHE A 20 -8.12 -16.30 3.75
C PHE A 20 -8.43 -17.79 3.74
N SER A 21 -7.44 -18.61 3.34
CA SER A 21 -7.50 -20.05 3.62
C SER A 21 -7.47 -20.29 5.14
N ALA A 22 -7.97 -21.45 5.59
CA ALA A 22 -7.94 -21.79 7.02
C ALA A 22 -6.52 -21.87 7.62
N LEU A 23 -5.48 -22.03 6.79
CA LEU A 23 -4.08 -21.99 7.20
C LEU A 23 -3.56 -20.54 7.30
N ASP A 24 -4.06 -19.65 6.45
CA ASP A 24 -3.65 -18.24 6.42
C ASP A 24 -4.34 -17.41 7.50
N THR A 25 -5.54 -17.77 7.95
CA THR A 25 -6.23 -17.09 9.08
C THR A 25 -5.44 -17.17 10.38
N LYS A 26 -4.62 -18.22 10.56
CA LYS A 26 -3.76 -18.40 11.74
C LYS A 26 -2.46 -17.59 11.65
N ARG A 27 -2.07 -17.14 10.45
CA ARG A 27 -0.87 -16.32 10.27
C ARG A 27 -1.20 -14.86 10.60
N PRO A 28 -0.29 -14.12 11.24
CA PRO A 28 -0.51 -12.70 11.47
C PRO A 28 -0.42 -11.92 10.15
N ILE A 29 -1.29 -10.94 9.95
CA ILE A 29 -1.20 -10.02 8.81
C ILE A 29 -0.03 -9.05 9.00
N PHE A 30 0.20 -8.63 10.25
CA PHE A 30 1.27 -7.72 10.65
C PHE A 30 2.28 -8.41 11.59
N GLY A 31 3.58 -8.17 11.39
CA GLY A 31 4.67 -8.82 12.12
C GLY A 31 5.01 -8.26 13.51
N LEU A 32 5.94 -8.94 14.21
CA LEU A 32 6.49 -8.68 15.56
C LEU A 32 5.60 -8.96 16.79
N GLY A 33 4.52 -9.73 16.61
CA GLY A 33 3.69 -10.18 17.73
C GLY A 33 2.68 -9.13 18.21
N PRO A 34 1.89 -9.44 19.25
CA PRO A 34 0.70 -8.66 19.62
C PRO A 34 0.97 -7.19 19.95
N GLU A 35 2.14 -6.89 20.51
CA GLU A 35 2.48 -5.55 21.01
C GLU A 35 2.80 -4.52 19.91
N HIS A 36 3.07 -4.99 18.69
CA HIS A 36 3.46 -4.15 17.56
C HIS A 36 2.39 -4.12 16.45
N GLN A 37 1.21 -4.70 16.71
CA GLN A 37 0.14 -4.70 15.72
C GLN A 37 -0.51 -3.32 15.59
N PRO A 38 -0.89 -2.91 14.37
CA PRO A 38 -1.71 -1.72 14.16
C PRO A 38 -3.00 -1.78 14.98
N GLN A 39 -3.11 -0.89 15.95
CA GLN A 39 -4.28 -0.77 16.83
C GLN A 39 -5.23 0.29 16.31
N LEU A 40 -6.50 -0.07 16.19
CA LEU A 40 -7.59 0.89 16.14
C LEU A 40 -7.77 1.50 17.53
N GLN A 41 -7.98 2.80 17.61
CA GLN A 41 -8.29 3.51 18.85
C GLN A 41 -9.62 4.23 18.74
N ARG A 42 -10.48 4.11 19.76
CA ARG A 42 -11.75 4.87 19.80
C ARG A 42 -11.49 6.37 19.88
N SER A 43 -12.45 7.14 19.36
CA SER A 43 -12.42 8.62 19.41
C SER A 43 -11.24 9.28 18.67
N THR A 44 -10.42 8.48 17.98
CA THR A 44 -9.39 8.94 17.06
C THR A 44 -9.84 8.65 15.63
N GLY A 45 -9.49 9.51 14.69
CA GLY A 45 -9.71 9.22 13.27
C GLY A 45 -8.63 8.28 12.75
N ASN A 46 -8.81 6.97 12.92
CA ASN A 46 -7.86 5.96 12.43
C ASN A 46 -7.72 6.07 10.90
N ARG A 47 -6.50 5.99 10.39
CA ARG A 47 -6.24 6.03 8.94
C ARG A 47 -5.45 4.83 8.47
N ILE A 48 -5.85 4.30 7.32
CA ILE A 48 -5.13 3.25 6.60
C ILE A 48 -4.63 3.86 5.29
N LEU A 49 -3.31 3.82 5.09
CA LEU A 49 -2.67 4.33 3.88
C LEU A 49 -2.80 3.29 2.75
N LEU A 50 -3.42 3.64 1.63
CA LEU A 50 -3.48 2.80 0.44
C LEU A 50 -2.34 3.16 -0.51
N PHE A 51 -1.50 2.21 -0.88
CA PHE A 51 -0.41 2.41 -1.84
C PHE A 51 -0.60 1.57 -3.11
N PRO A 52 -1.36 2.09 -4.09
CA PRO A 52 -1.58 1.42 -5.35
C PRO A 52 -0.38 1.59 -6.28
N GLY A 53 -0.03 0.53 -7.02
CA GLY A 53 1.05 0.63 -8.00
C GLY A 53 1.22 -0.62 -8.86
N CYS A 54 1.77 -0.45 -10.06
CA CYS A 54 2.09 -1.60 -10.91
C CYS A 54 3.19 -2.46 -10.28
N PHE A 55 4.16 -1.83 -9.60
CA PHE A 55 5.27 -2.48 -8.91
C PHE A 55 6.00 -3.54 -9.76
N TYR A 56 6.46 -3.16 -10.95
CA TYR A 56 6.97 -4.11 -11.93
C TYR A 56 8.48 -3.91 -12.19
N PRO A 57 9.37 -4.58 -11.44
CA PRO A 57 9.13 -5.34 -10.21
C PRO A 57 9.11 -4.43 -8.95
N PRO A 58 8.64 -4.91 -7.78
CA PRO A 58 8.64 -4.12 -6.55
C PRO A 58 10.05 -3.98 -5.97
N HIS A 59 10.73 -2.85 -6.13
CA HIS A 59 12.09 -2.63 -5.60
C HIS A 59 12.14 -1.88 -4.25
N PRO A 60 13.30 -1.85 -3.55
CA PRO A 60 13.45 -1.28 -2.19
C PRO A 60 13.04 0.20 -2.06
N GLU A 61 13.15 0.99 -3.12
CA GLU A 61 12.73 2.40 -3.07
C GLU A 61 11.22 2.55 -2.88
N HIS A 62 10.39 1.61 -3.36
CA HIS A 62 8.95 1.64 -3.09
C HIS A 62 8.66 1.48 -1.58
N GLU A 63 9.34 0.53 -0.92
CA GLU A 63 9.21 0.31 0.52
C GLU A 63 9.75 1.51 1.30
N THR A 64 10.89 2.07 0.88
CA THR A 64 11.49 3.27 1.48
C THR A 64 10.55 4.47 1.38
N PHE A 65 9.97 4.70 0.20
CA PHE A 65 8.99 5.75 -0.04
C PHE A 65 7.74 5.58 0.84
N LEU A 66 7.19 4.37 0.86
CA LEU A 66 6.03 4.05 1.68
C LEU A 66 6.34 4.23 3.17
N TYR A 67 7.53 3.83 3.63
CA TYR A 67 7.96 3.94 5.03
C TYR A 67 8.08 5.39 5.48
N HIS A 68 8.77 6.24 4.71
CA HIS A 68 8.90 7.66 5.03
C HIS A 68 7.54 8.36 5.06
N THR A 69 6.67 8.03 4.10
CA THR A 69 5.28 8.52 4.09
C THR A 69 4.56 8.07 5.36
N TYR A 70 4.53 6.78 5.64
CA TYR A 70 3.87 6.21 6.83
C TYR A 70 4.35 6.90 8.10
N LYS A 71 5.66 7.02 8.30
CA LYS A 71 6.25 7.69 9.47
C LYS A 71 5.85 9.16 9.59
N SER A 72 5.87 9.91 8.49
CA SER A 72 5.46 11.33 8.50
C SER A 72 3.97 11.53 8.83
N LEU A 73 3.13 10.54 8.50
CA LEU A 73 1.68 10.60 8.67
C LEU A 73 1.20 9.97 9.99
N GLN A 74 2.09 9.44 10.84
CA GLN A 74 1.69 8.94 12.16
C GLN A 74 1.04 10.03 13.03
N ARG A 75 1.42 11.31 12.85
CA ARG A 75 0.83 12.46 13.56
C ARG A 75 -0.66 12.66 13.33
N ILE A 76 -1.19 12.16 12.20
CA ILE A 76 -2.63 12.18 11.88
C ILE A 76 -3.27 10.81 12.07
N HIS A 77 -2.62 9.93 12.83
CA HIS A 77 -3.13 8.61 13.18
C HIS A 77 -3.26 7.64 12.00
N VAL A 78 -2.30 7.67 11.06
CA VAL A 78 -2.08 6.54 10.14
C VAL A 78 -1.52 5.37 10.92
N ILE A 79 -2.30 4.28 11.02
CA ILE A 79 -1.96 3.12 11.84
C ILE A 79 -1.31 1.99 11.03
N ALA A 80 -1.66 1.86 9.75
CA ALA A 80 -1.14 0.84 8.85
C ALA A 80 -1.17 1.31 7.39
N ALA A 81 -0.51 0.55 6.52
CA ALA A 81 -0.62 0.67 5.07
C ALA A 81 -1.10 -0.63 4.41
N ILE A 82 -1.80 -0.49 3.28
CA ILE A 82 -2.16 -1.58 2.38
C ILE A 82 -1.53 -1.28 1.03
N VAL A 83 -0.63 -2.15 0.59
CA VAL A 83 -0.07 -2.12 -0.77
C VAL A 83 -1.04 -2.85 -1.69
N LEU A 84 -1.42 -2.19 -2.79
CA LEU A 84 -2.36 -2.70 -3.78
C LEU A 84 -1.67 -2.86 -5.14
N PRO A 85 -1.07 -4.03 -5.44
CA PRO A 85 -0.53 -4.30 -6.77
C PRO A 85 -1.63 -4.26 -7.84
N LEU A 86 -1.42 -3.45 -8.88
CA LEU A 86 -2.35 -3.24 -9.98
C LEU A 86 -2.30 -4.37 -11.02
N TYR A 87 -3.21 -4.36 -12.01
CA TYR A 87 -3.35 -5.44 -13.00
C TYR A 87 -2.19 -5.58 -13.97
N ASP A 88 -2.08 -6.78 -14.55
CA ASP A 88 -1.13 -7.09 -15.62
C ASP A 88 -1.50 -6.34 -16.92
N GLU A 89 -2.77 -6.05 -17.14
CA GLU A 89 -3.28 -5.27 -18.28
C GLU A 89 -2.81 -3.81 -18.26
N GLU A 90 -2.71 -3.21 -17.07
CA GLU A 90 -2.15 -1.86 -16.94
C GLU A 90 -0.65 -1.84 -17.29
N ILE A 91 0.07 -2.93 -16.98
CA ILE A 91 1.47 -3.11 -17.37
C ILE A 91 1.57 -3.29 -18.88
N LYS A 92 0.65 -4.03 -19.52
CA LYS A 92 0.59 -4.16 -20.99
C LYS A 92 0.40 -2.81 -21.66
N SER A 93 -0.46 -1.94 -21.12
CA SER A 93 -0.65 -0.59 -21.68
C SER A 93 0.63 0.27 -21.62
N LYS A 94 1.45 0.11 -20.58
CA LYS A 94 2.75 0.81 -20.41
C LYS A 94 3.91 0.15 -21.16
N SER A 95 3.86 -1.17 -21.36
CA SER A 95 4.89 -1.94 -22.07
C SER A 95 4.83 -1.71 -23.58
N CYS A 96 3.62 -1.53 -24.15
CA CYS A 96 3.42 -1.12 -25.54
C CYS A 96 4.12 0.21 -25.88
N VAL A 97 4.30 1.09 -24.89
CA VAL A 97 4.89 2.43 -25.07
C VAL A 97 6.42 2.41 -24.93
N THR A 98 6.98 1.49 -24.15
CA THR A 98 8.40 1.53 -23.75
C THR A 98 9.29 0.47 -24.38
N GLY A 99 8.72 -0.58 -25.00
CA GLY A 99 9.47 -1.63 -25.71
C GLY A 99 10.47 -2.44 -24.86
N ALA A 100 10.49 -2.23 -23.55
CA ALA A 100 11.60 -2.63 -22.67
C ALA A 100 11.30 -3.80 -21.71
N MET A 101 10.17 -4.51 -21.86
CA MET A 101 9.74 -5.49 -20.85
C MET A 101 9.96 -6.94 -21.29
N ASN A 102 11.11 -7.51 -20.91
CA ASN A 102 11.49 -8.90 -21.21
C ASN A 102 11.04 -9.94 -20.15
N LEU A 103 10.33 -9.55 -19.08
CA LEU A 103 9.91 -10.50 -18.03
C LEU A 103 8.48 -10.22 -17.53
N PRO A 104 7.43 -10.84 -18.13
CA PRO A 104 6.03 -10.69 -17.71
C PRO A 104 5.81 -11.24 -16.30
N LEU A 105 6.10 -10.42 -15.28
CA LEU A 105 5.73 -10.74 -13.91
C LEU A 105 4.22 -10.63 -13.75
N THR A 106 3.55 -11.69 -13.32
CA THR A 106 2.13 -11.65 -12.99
C THR A 106 1.89 -10.91 -11.67
N LYS A 107 0.65 -10.51 -11.39
CA LYS A 107 0.28 -9.91 -10.11
C LYS A 107 0.70 -10.78 -8.92
N GLU A 108 0.48 -12.09 -9.01
CA GLU A 108 0.82 -13.04 -7.95
C GLU A 108 2.34 -13.06 -7.71
N GLN A 109 3.14 -12.96 -8.78
CA GLN A 109 4.60 -12.88 -8.65
C GLN A 109 5.03 -11.57 -8.00
N ARG A 110 4.40 -10.44 -8.34
CA ARG A 110 4.68 -9.15 -7.68
C ARG A 110 4.28 -9.15 -6.21
N VAL A 111 3.14 -9.75 -5.86
CA VAL A 111 2.72 -9.96 -4.47
C VAL A 111 3.74 -10.79 -3.70
N ARG A 112 4.23 -11.89 -4.30
CA ARG A 112 5.28 -12.73 -3.70
C ARG A 112 6.58 -11.95 -3.48
N LEU A 113 7.01 -11.15 -4.45
CA LEU A 113 8.22 -10.32 -4.31
C LEU A 113 8.08 -9.26 -3.21
N TRP A 114 6.90 -8.64 -3.07
CA TRP A 114 6.61 -7.69 -1.97
C TRP A 114 6.62 -8.34 -0.59
N ARG A 115 6.11 -9.58 -0.48
CA ARG A 115 6.12 -10.36 0.76
C ARG A 115 7.53 -10.81 1.11
N GLY A 116 8.31 -11.20 0.10
CA GLY A 116 9.60 -11.86 0.27
C GLY A 116 9.47 -13.17 1.04
N ASP A 117 10.63 -13.71 1.47
CA ASP A 117 10.71 -14.93 2.29
C ASP A 117 10.75 -14.61 3.80
N GLY A 118 10.71 -13.33 4.16
CA GLY A 118 10.77 -12.86 5.54
C GLY A 118 9.43 -12.94 6.28
N PRO A 119 9.41 -12.61 7.58
CA PRO A 119 8.17 -12.49 8.33
C PRO A 119 7.29 -11.36 7.75
N PRO A 120 5.96 -11.40 8.01
CA PRO A 120 5.08 -10.27 7.73
C PRO A 120 5.62 -8.97 8.32
N LYS A 121 5.28 -7.85 7.69
CA LYS A 121 5.79 -6.53 8.06
C LYS A 121 4.87 -5.94 9.11
N GLU A 122 5.42 -5.19 10.07
CA GLU A 122 4.64 -4.68 11.22
C GLU A 122 3.55 -3.69 10.83
N TRP A 123 3.78 -2.94 9.75
CA TRP A 123 3.03 -1.71 9.49
C TRP A 123 2.39 -1.67 8.11
N TYR A 124 2.67 -2.63 7.23
CA TYR A 124 1.98 -2.76 5.95
C TYR A 124 1.61 -4.19 5.60
N TRP A 125 0.55 -4.32 4.82
CA TRP A 125 0.07 -5.58 4.28
C TRP A 125 -0.08 -5.51 2.75
N ILE A 126 0.13 -6.64 2.08
CA ILE A 126 0.01 -6.76 0.62
C ILE A 126 -1.33 -7.40 0.27
N TYR A 127 -2.21 -6.62 -0.35
CA TYR A 127 -3.48 -7.10 -0.87
C TYR A 127 -3.27 -7.99 -2.09
N ASP A 128 -3.76 -9.23 -2.04
CA ASP A 128 -3.49 -10.26 -3.05
C ASP A 128 -4.69 -10.66 -3.92
N ARG A 129 -5.85 -10.04 -3.70
CA ARG A 129 -7.06 -10.25 -4.52
C ARG A 129 -7.12 -9.28 -5.69
N SER A 130 -8.09 -9.44 -6.58
CA SER A 130 -8.27 -8.52 -7.71
C SER A 130 -8.62 -7.09 -7.23
N ILE A 131 -8.25 -6.07 -8.01
CA ILE A 131 -8.77 -4.70 -7.79
C ILE A 131 -10.30 -4.64 -7.91
N GLN A 132 -10.97 -5.53 -8.66
CA GLN A 132 -12.43 -5.55 -8.70
C GLN A 132 -13.02 -5.94 -7.34
N GLU A 133 -12.31 -6.76 -6.58
CA GLU A 133 -12.67 -7.14 -5.21
C GLU A 133 -12.28 -6.06 -4.18
N TRP A 134 -11.45 -5.07 -4.55
CA TRP A 134 -10.92 -4.05 -3.63
C TRP A 134 -12.03 -3.27 -2.95
N ASP A 135 -12.95 -2.69 -3.72
CA ASP A 135 -14.00 -1.83 -3.16
C ASP A 135 -14.92 -2.61 -2.21
N SER A 136 -15.28 -3.83 -2.60
CA SER A 136 -16.09 -4.73 -1.77
C SER A 136 -15.37 -5.15 -0.48
N PHE A 137 -14.05 -5.33 -0.53
CA PHE A 137 -13.24 -5.59 0.66
C PHE A 137 -13.16 -4.35 1.56
N ARG A 138 -12.82 -3.18 0.98
CA ARG A 138 -12.67 -1.91 1.70
C ARG A 138 -13.96 -1.52 2.41
N CYS A 139 -15.11 -1.60 1.75
CA CYS A 139 -16.41 -1.31 2.35
C CYS A 139 -16.70 -2.23 3.53
N ARG A 140 -16.55 -3.56 3.36
CA ARG A 140 -16.77 -4.52 4.44
C ARG A 140 -15.82 -4.31 5.63
N LEU A 141 -14.57 -3.93 5.36
CA LEU A 141 -13.59 -3.61 6.38
C LEU A 141 -14.01 -2.36 7.17
N ALA A 142 -14.34 -1.27 6.47
CA ALA A 142 -14.80 -0.03 7.10
C ALA A 142 -16.08 -0.23 7.90
N GLU A 143 -17.06 -0.94 7.34
CA GLU A 143 -18.32 -1.26 8.01
C GLU A 143 -18.09 -2.10 9.27
N SER A 144 -17.25 -3.15 9.20
CA SER A 144 -16.98 -3.98 10.37
C SER A 144 -16.27 -3.21 11.48
N ILE A 145 -15.36 -2.30 11.14
CA ILE A 145 -14.67 -1.44 12.12
C ILE A 145 -15.66 -0.44 12.74
N THR A 146 -16.53 0.16 11.91
CA THR A 146 -17.54 1.14 12.33
C THR A 146 -18.61 0.51 13.21
N GLN A 147 -19.05 -0.72 12.92
CA GLN A 147 -20.03 -1.46 13.72
C GLN A 147 -19.56 -1.66 15.17
N ASP A 148 -18.26 -1.83 15.37
CA ASP A 148 -17.67 -1.95 16.70
C ASP A 148 -17.38 -0.57 17.33
N GLY A 149 -17.70 0.52 16.66
CA GLY A 149 -17.63 1.90 17.14
C GLY A 149 -16.23 2.54 17.06
N PHE A 150 -15.43 2.12 16.08
CA PHE A 150 -14.19 2.79 15.68
C PHE A 150 -14.41 3.54 14.37
N ASP A 151 -13.82 4.73 14.20
CA ASP A 151 -13.81 5.44 12.92
C ASP A 151 -12.57 5.06 12.12
N VAL A 152 -12.70 4.85 10.80
CA VAL A 152 -11.58 4.55 9.92
C VAL A 152 -11.72 5.24 8.57
N LYS A 153 -10.62 5.81 8.10
CA LYS A 153 -10.49 6.45 6.80
C LYS A 153 -9.40 5.79 5.97
N PHE A 154 -9.60 5.77 4.66
CA PHE A 154 -8.57 5.37 3.72
C PHE A 154 -7.93 6.60 3.08
N THR A 155 -6.61 6.68 3.15
CA THR A 155 -5.81 7.75 2.55
C THR A 155 -4.99 7.15 1.42
N VAL A 156 -5.23 7.54 0.16
CA VAL A 156 -4.43 7.03 -0.96
C VAL A 156 -3.11 7.79 -1.09
N LEU A 157 -2.00 7.06 -1.17
CA LEU A 157 -0.67 7.59 -1.43
C LEU A 157 -0.43 7.69 -2.94
N TYR A 158 -0.14 8.90 -3.40
CA TYR A 158 0.37 9.17 -4.75
C TYR A 158 1.78 9.75 -4.69
N GLY A 159 2.67 9.22 -5.53
CA GLY A 159 3.92 9.91 -5.88
C GLY A 159 3.65 11.07 -6.84
N LEU A 160 4.66 11.92 -7.07
CA LEU A 160 4.64 12.95 -8.11
C LEU A 160 4.46 12.30 -9.50
N MET A 161 3.21 12.16 -9.94
CA MET A 161 2.86 12.01 -11.34
C MET A 161 2.24 13.33 -11.82
N ASP A 162 2.62 13.77 -13.02
CA ASP A 162 2.12 14.98 -13.70
C ASP A 162 0.59 15.03 -13.90
N ALA A 163 -0.15 14.00 -13.49
CA ALA A 163 -1.59 13.95 -13.54
C ALA A 163 -2.14 13.36 -12.24
N CYS A 164 -2.76 14.21 -11.42
CA CYS A 164 -3.69 13.79 -10.39
C CYS A 164 -4.81 13.01 -11.10
N PRO A 165 -5.00 11.71 -10.85
CA PRO A 165 -6.01 10.96 -11.55
C PRO A 165 -7.40 11.44 -11.12
N PRO A 166 -8.45 11.22 -11.94
CA PRO A 166 -9.80 11.61 -11.59
C PRO A 166 -10.15 11.06 -10.20
N TRP A 167 -10.65 11.95 -9.35
CA TRP A 167 -10.88 11.92 -7.89
C TRP A 167 -11.59 10.69 -7.29
N LYS A 168 -11.85 9.67 -8.10
CA LYS A 168 -12.64 8.47 -7.80
C LYS A 168 -11.88 7.15 -7.98
N VAL A 169 -10.57 7.15 -8.29
CA VAL A 169 -9.89 5.90 -8.71
C VAL A 169 -9.86 4.82 -7.62
N TRP A 170 -9.98 5.19 -6.33
CA TRP A 170 -9.88 4.22 -5.22
C TRP A 170 -10.92 4.41 -4.11
N ASP A 171 -11.90 5.29 -4.32
CA ASP A 171 -12.93 5.68 -3.34
C ASP A 171 -12.38 5.89 -1.91
N CYS A 172 -11.19 6.52 -1.82
CA CYS A 172 -10.55 6.89 -0.57
C CYS A 172 -11.06 8.24 -0.06
N ASP A 173 -11.02 8.45 1.26
CA ASP A 173 -11.46 9.67 1.92
C ASP A 173 -10.47 10.83 1.71
N GLU A 174 -9.19 10.48 1.57
CA GLU A 174 -8.09 11.42 1.57
C GLU A 174 -7.03 11.02 0.53
N ILE A 175 -6.26 12.01 0.06
CA ILE A 175 -5.10 11.80 -0.81
C ILE A 175 -3.88 12.36 -0.10
N ALA A 176 -2.85 11.54 0.08
CA ALA A 176 -1.53 11.96 0.48
C ALA A 176 -0.63 12.07 -0.76
N VAL A 177 -0.13 13.27 -1.02
CA VAL A 177 0.85 13.53 -2.09
C VAL A 177 2.19 13.86 -1.46
N SER A 178 3.23 13.15 -1.87
CA SER A 178 4.61 13.48 -1.54
C SER A 178 5.19 14.38 -2.62
N ASN A 179 5.70 15.56 -2.27
CA ASN A 179 6.26 16.51 -3.23
C ASN A 179 7.78 16.36 -3.45
N THR A 180 8.43 15.38 -2.82
CA THR A 180 9.89 15.23 -2.86
C THR A 180 10.29 13.77 -2.61
N CYS A 181 11.37 13.29 -3.22
CA CYS A 181 12.12 12.09 -2.81
C CYS A 181 12.80 12.26 -1.42
N GLY A 182 12.23 13.09 -0.53
CA GLY A 182 12.77 13.43 0.78
C GLY A 182 11.70 13.35 1.86
N PRO A 183 12.10 13.22 3.14
CA PRO A 183 11.20 12.90 4.25
C PRO A 183 10.25 14.02 4.70
N THR A 184 10.27 15.21 4.08
CA THR A 184 9.83 16.44 4.78
C THR A 184 8.55 17.11 4.32
N ASP A 185 7.97 16.78 3.16
CA ASP A 185 6.77 17.50 2.70
C ASP A 185 5.70 16.57 2.10
N PHE A 186 4.61 16.39 2.85
CA PHE A 186 3.40 15.71 2.41
C PHE A 186 2.20 16.64 2.52
N SER A 187 1.41 16.70 1.45
CA SER A 187 0.14 17.43 1.43
C SER A 187 -1.00 16.44 1.46
N ILE A 188 -1.96 16.67 2.36
CA ILE A 188 -3.16 15.84 2.50
C ILE A 188 -4.35 16.63 2.00
N TYR A 189 -5.08 16.03 1.06
CA TYR A 189 -6.26 16.62 0.46
C TYR A 189 -7.48 15.79 0.83
N HIS A 190 -8.52 16.45 1.34
CA HIS A 190 -9.83 15.81 1.54
C HIS A 190 -10.58 15.77 0.21
N THR A 191 -11.11 14.60 -0.15
CA THR A 191 -11.81 14.42 -1.44
C THR A 191 -13.08 15.28 -1.57
N ARG A 192 -13.68 15.72 -0.45
CA ARG A 192 -14.85 16.63 -0.44
C ARG A 192 -14.54 18.12 -0.65
N SER A 193 -13.30 18.57 -0.47
CA SER A 193 -12.98 20.01 -0.34
C SER A 193 -12.40 20.67 -1.60
N TYR A 194 -12.10 19.90 -2.66
CA TYR A 194 -11.47 20.43 -3.88
C TYR A 194 -12.46 20.96 -4.93
N LEU A 195 -13.76 21.05 -4.62
CA LEU A 195 -14.80 21.51 -5.55
C LEU A 195 -14.77 23.02 -5.87
N SER A 196 -13.88 23.82 -5.28
CA SER A 196 -13.80 25.26 -5.56
C SER A 196 -12.39 25.75 -5.87
N GLY A 197 -11.99 25.60 -7.14
CA GLY A 197 -11.09 26.52 -7.82
C GLY A 197 -9.61 26.48 -7.43
N ARG A 198 -8.78 25.82 -8.25
CA ARG A 198 -7.44 26.34 -8.65
C ARG A 198 -6.80 25.52 -9.78
N LYS A 199 -5.96 26.22 -10.55
CA LYS A 199 -5.27 25.77 -11.79
C LYS A 199 -3.99 24.99 -11.49
N THR A 200 -3.61 24.14 -12.45
CA THR A 200 -2.42 23.28 -12.47
C THR A 200 -1.11 24.07 -12.42
N TRP A 201 -0.12 23.60 -11.65
CA TRP A 201 1.25 24.11 -11.65
C TRP A 201 2.14 23.28 -12.58
N GLY A 202 3.03 23.96 -13.30
CA GLY A 202 3.86 23.42 -14.38
C GLY A 202 5.02 22.56 -13.93
N SER A 203 5.44 21.69 -14.86
CA SER A 203 6.44 20.64 -14.74
C SER A 203 7.85 21.13 -14.37
N SER A 204 8.53 20.42 -13.48
CA SER A 204 9.98 20.51 -13.35
C SER A 204 10.59 19.10 -13.23
N HIS A 205 11.45 18.78 -14.20
CA HIS A 205 12.23 17.55 -14.32
C HIS A 205 13.28 17.43 -13.20
N CYS A 206 13.52 16.20 -12.73
CA CYS A 206 14.82 15.82 -12.19
C CYS A 206 15.10 14.35 -12.53
N GLY A 207 16.27 14.08 -13.09
CA GLY A 207 16.68 12.76 -13.55
C GLY A 207 18.11 12.41 -13.17
N ALA A 208 18.39 11.12 -13.33
CA ALA A 208 19.70 10.49 -13.56
C ALA A 208 20.71 10.41 -12.40
N GLN A 209 20.54 9.40 -11.55
CA GLN A 209 21.64 8.57 -11.06
C GLN A 209 21.03 7.25 -10.53
N GLN A 210 21.73 6.12 -10.69
CA GLN A 210 21.40 4.74 -10.26
C GLN A 210 21.04 3.75 -11.39
N ARG A 211 22.07 3.32 -12.13
CA ARG A 211 21.97 2.19 -13.08
C ARG A 211 22.66 0.91 -12.60
N THR A 212 23.45 0.95 -11.53
CA THR A 212 24.32 -0.16 -11.12
C THR A 212 23.73 -1.07 -10.04
N GLU A 213 22.93 -0.54 -9.12
CA GLU A 213 22.28 -1.35 -8.05
C GLU A 213 21.05 -2.12 -8.55
N PHE A 214 20.37 -1.58 -9.57
CA PHE A 214 19.20 -2.16 -10.24
C PHE A 214 19.47 -3.57 -10.80
N THR A 215 20.66 -3.78 -11.39
CA THR A 215 21.05 -5.07 -11.98
C THR A 215 21.27 -6.18 -10.96
N SER A 216 21.82 -5.87 -9.78
CA SER A 216 22.07 -6.88 -8.73
C SER A 216 20.77 -7.34 -8.08
N TRP A 217 19.83 -6.40 -7.87
CA TRP A 217 18.53 -6.70 -7.28
C TRP A 217 17.64 -7.54 -8.20
N ILE A 218 17.62 -7.28 -9.51
CA ILE A 218 16.88 -8.09 -10.49
C ILE A 218 17.33 -9.55 -10.47
N ILE A 219 18.65 -9.81 -10.41
CA ILE A 219 19.20 -11.17 -10.37
C ILE A 219 18.73 -11.91 -9.10
N ARG A 220 18.73 -11.22 -7.95
CA ARG A 220 18.26 -11.79 -6.68
C ARG A 220 16.76 -12.10 -6.70
N SER A 221 15.94 -11.19 -7.24
CA SER A 221 14.49 -11.39 -7.40
C SER A 221 14.14 -12.53 -8.37
N ILE A 222 14.93 -12.70 -9.43
CA ILE A 222 14.80 -13.84 -10.36
C ILE A 222 15.15 -15.16 -9.66
N ASN A 223 16.15 -15.18 -8.78
CA ASN A 223 16.54 -16.40 -8.05
C ASN A 223 15.50 -16.82 -7.00
N VAL A 224 14.86 -15.85 -6.32
CA VAL A 224 13.73 -16.09 -5.41
C VAL A 224 12.55 -16.71 -6.16
N LEU A 225 12.19 -16.16 -7.33
CA LEU A 225 11.13 -16.73 -8.18
C LEU A 225 11.46 -18.12 -8.75
N ARG A 226 12.75 -18.46 -8.86
CA ARG A 226 13.23 -19.75 -9.41
C ARG A 226 13.52 -20.80 -8.34
N GLY A 227 13.28 -20.52 -7.05
CA GLY A 227 13.41 -21.51 -5.97
C GLY A 227 14.82 -22.09 -5.78
N LYS A 228 15.87 -21.38 -6.20
CA LYS A 228 17.25 -21.85 -5.97
C LYS A 228 17.76 -21.34 -4.63
N SER A 229 17.73 -22.24 -3.64
CA SER A 229 18.58 -22.15 -2.45
C SER A 229 20.04 -22.14 -2.91
N THR A 230 20.74 -21.02 -2.80
CA THR A 230 22.20 -21.04 -2.74
C THR A 230 22.57 -21.47 -1.33
N ALA A 231 22.65 -22.78 -1.13
CA ALA A 231 23.42 -23.36 -0.05
C ALA A 231 24.88 -22.93 -0.24
N GLY A 232 25.42 -22.24 0.77
CA GLY A 232 26.86 -22.22 1.03
C GLY A 232 27.21 -23.41 1.91
#